data_AF-A0A822E0Q7-F1
#
_entry.id   AF-A0A822E0Q7-F1
#
_cell.length_a   1.000
_cell.length_b   1.000
_cell.length_c   1.000
_cell.angle_alpha   90.00
_cell.angle_beta   90.00
_cell.angle_gamma   90.00
#
_symmetry.space_group_name_H-M   'P 1'
#
loop_
_entity.id
_entity.type
_entity.pdbx_description
1 polymer ?
#
loop_
_entity_poly.entity_id
_entity_poly.type
_entity_poly.pdbx_seq_one_letter_code
_entity_poly.pdbx_strand_id
1 'polypeptide(L)'
;IQIPVMEQTFRIDISDILPKDKKPKSNRKAILSIKHRALPLVPAYCITTHKSQGQTLNKVMIDLKLPNETEDIAAVYVPLSRVKRLADLIILRQFDYKVLLIKPSKSQVTEMERLDQLYLETQTRFSHWFQ
;
A
#
# COMPACT_ATOMS: atom_id res chain seq x y z
N ILE A 1 -31.71 -2.20 6.00
CA ILE A 1 -30.70 -1.49 6.82
C ILE A 1 -30.63 -0.06 6.30
N GLN A 2 -30.98 0.94 7.12
CA GLN A 2 -30.77 2.35 6.73
C GLN A 2 -29.33 2.72 7.03
N ILE A 3 -28.59 3.21 6.04
CA ILE A 3 -27.21 3.63 6.18
C ILE A 3 -27.20 5.16 6.08
N PRO A 4 -26.75 5.88 7.12
CA PRO A 4 -26.74 7.34 7.09
C PRO A 4 -25.71 7.84 6.09
N VAL A 5 -26.04 8.94 5.41
CA VAL A 5 -25.10 9.67 4.57
C VAL A 5 -24.05 10.32 5.46
N MET A 6 -22.77 10.10 5.14
CA MET A 6 -21.64 10.66 5.88
C MET A 6 -21.12 11.91 5.17
N GLU A 7 -20.70 12.90 5.95
CA GLU A 7 -20.01 14.09 5.46
C GLU A 7 -18.59 14.12 6.03
N GLN A 8 -17.60 14.20 5.14
CA GLN A 8 -16.19 14.33 5.49
C GLN A 8 -15.65 15.65 4.92
N THR A 9 -15.02 16.45 5.77
CA THR A 9 -14.39 17.70 5.35
C THR A 9 -12.88 17.50 5.25
N PHE A 10 -12.33 17.71 4.06
CA PHE A 10 -10.90 17.74 3.80
C PHE A 10 -10.43 19.17 3.75
N ARG A 11 -9.40 19.51 4.52
CA ARG A 11 -8.79 20.84 4.52
C ARG A 11 -7.37 20.70 4.00
N ILE A 12 -7.06 21.43 2.94
CA ILE A 12 -5.78 21.36 2.24
C ILE A 12 -5.27 22.79 2.07
N ASP A 13 -4.02 23.04 2.40
CA ASP A 13 -3.39 24.31 2.06
C ASP A 13 -3.14 24.34 0.55
N ILE A 14 -3.58 25.39 -0.12
CA ILE A 14 -3.40 25.54 -1.57
C ILE A 14 -1.91 25.56 -1.92
N SER A 15 -1.03 26.01 -1.01
CA SER A 15 0.42 25.95 -1.22
C SER A 15 0.98 24.53 -1.38
N ASP A 16 0.28 23.53 -0.86
CA ASP A 16 0.72 22.12 -0.86
C ASP A 16 0.32 21.40 -2.16
N ILE A 17 -0.67 21.95 -2.87
CA ILE A 17 -1.18 21.38 -4.14
C ILE A 17 -0.56 22.08 -5.35
N LEU A 18 -0.15 23.34 -5.21
CA LEU A 18 0.42 24.10 -6.31
C LEU A 18 1.86 23.64 -6.65
N PRO A 19 2.20 23.55 -7.96
CA PRO A 19 3.58 23.39 -8.40
C PRO A 19 4.47 24.49 -7.79
N LYS A 20 5.73 24.15 -7.49
CA LYS A 20 6.68 25.06 -6.81
C LYS A 20 6.78 26.43 -7.51
N ASP A 21 6.65 26.45 -8.84
CA ASP A 21 6.81 27.64 -9.68
C ASP A 21 5.59 28.57 -9.67
N LYS A 22 4.45 28.10 -9.14
CA LYS A 22 3.20 28.85 -9.02
C LYS A 22 2.83 29.16 -7.57
N LYS A 23 3.75 28.98 -6.62
CA LYS A 23 3.47 29.27 -5.21
C LYS A 23 3.18 30.76 -5.04
N PRO A 24 2.06 31.13 -4.40
CA PRO A 24 1.73 32.53 -4.20
C PRO A 24 2.78 33.19 -3.32
N LYS A 25 3.25 34.39 -3.70
CA LYS A 25 4.17 35.21 -2.90
C LYS A 25 3.51 35.83 -1.65
N SER A 26 2.25 35.53 -1.41
CA SER A 26 1.49 36.04 -0.26
C SER A 26 1.71 35.16 0.96
N ASN A 27 2.00 35.77 2.10
CA ASN A 27 2.10 35.08 3.40
C ASN A 27 0.74 34.63 3.97
N ARG A 28 -0.38 34.89 3.28
CA ARG A 28 -1.71 34.42 3.72
C ARG A 28 -1.90 32.97 3.29
N LYS A 29 -2.03 32.08 4.26
CA LYS A 29 -2.42 30.68 4.03
C LYS A 29 -3.81 30.64 3.40
N ALA A 30 -3.90 30.09 2.20
CA ALA A 30 -5.15 29.93 1.48
C ALA A 30 -5.60 28.48 1.67
N ILE A 31 -6.55 28.25 2.58
CA ILE A 31 -7.03 26.90 2.90
C ILE A 31 -8.21 26.56 2.00
N LEU A 32 -8.05 25.53 1.18
CA LEU A 32 -9.15 24.90 0.44
C LEU A 32 -9.86 23.89 1.35
N SER A 33 -11.15 24.10 1.58
CA SER A 33 -11.99 23.18 2.35
C SER A 33 -12.97 22.49 1.42
N ILE A 34 -12.82 21.18 1.22
CA ILE A 34 -13.68 20.34 0.38
C ILE A 34 -14.55 19.49 1.28
N LYS A 35 -15.88 19.58 1.09
CA LYS A 35 -16.85 18.70 1.76
C LYS A 35 -17.26 17.59 0.82
N HIS A 36 -17.07 16.35 1.25
CA HIS A 36 -17.51 15.17 0.52
C HIS A 36 -18.67 14.53 1.28
N ARG A 37 -19.84 14.44 0.63
CA ARG A 37 -21.05 13.86 1.19
C ARG A 37 -21.42 12.61 0.40
N ALA A 38 -21.31 11.45 1.01
CA ALA A 38 -21.54 10.17 0.35
C ALA A 38 -22.06 9.12 1.34
N LEU A 39 -22.70 8.07 0.82
CA LEU A 39 -22.91 6.86 1.61
C LEU A 39 -21.55 6.21 1.87
N PRO A 40 -21.25 5.76 3.10
CA PRO A 40 -19.99 5.08 3.43
C PRO A 40 -19.97 3.64 2.91
N LEU A 41 -20.27 3.47 1.64
CA LEU A 41 -20.37 2.21 0.94
C LEU A 41 -19.32 2.17 -0.17
N VAL A 42 -18.63 1.04 -0.26
CA VAL A 42 -17.71 0.74 -1.36
C VAL A 42 -18.09 -0.66 -1.87
N PRO A 43 -18.07 -0.91 -3.19
CA PRO A 43 -18.26 -2.25 -3.72
C PRO A 43 -17.33 -3.24 -3.00
N ALA A 44 -17.90 -4.30 -2.43
CA ALA A 44 -17.14 -5.30 -1.66
C ALA A 44 -16.59 -6.45 -2.53
N TYR A 45 -16.90 -6.46 -3.83
CA TYR A 45 -16.52 -7.56 -4.72
C TYR A 45 -15.02 -7.59 -5.03
N CYS A 46 -14.38 -6.42 -5.10
CA CYS A 46 -12.96 -6.30 -5.42
C CYS A 46 -12.32 -5.23 -4.54
N ILE A 47 -11.09 -5.51 -4.09
CA ILE A 47 -10.25 -4.58 -3.36
C ILE A 47 -8.95 -4.39 -4.14
N THR A 48 -8.44 -3.16 -4.19
CA THR A 48 -7.13 -2.93 -4.81
C THR A 48 -6.02 -3.49 -3.93
N THR A 49 -4.91 -3.89 -4.55
CA THR A 49 -3.71 -4.36 -3.84
C THR A 49 -3.31 -3.40 -2.72
N HIS A 50 -3.21 -2.11 -3.01
CA HIS A 50 -2.86 -1.07 -2.04
C HIS A 50 -3.83 -1.03 -0.85
N LYS A 51 -5.15 -1.11 -1.10
CA LYS A 51 -6.14 -1.06 -0.02
C LYS A 51 -6.14 -2.33 0.84
N SER A 52 -5.74 -3.47 0.27
CA SER A 52 -5.61 -4.74 0.98
C SER A 52 -4.35 -4.84 1.86
N GLN A 53 -3.41 -3.91 1.71
CA GLN A 53 -2.15 -3.95 2.45
C GLN A 53 -2.40 -3.93 3.96
N GLY A 54 -1.72 -4.83 4.68
CA GLY A 54 -1.88 -4.99 6.13
C GLY A 54 -3.10 -5.84 6.55
N GLN A 55 -4.00 -6.19 5.62
CA GLN A 55 -5.16 -7.04 5.93
C GLN A 55 -4.81 -8.52 5.82
N THR A 56 -5.39 -9.36 6.68
CA THR A 56 -5.42 -10.81 6.49
C THR A 56 -6.83 -11.22 6.07
N LEU A 57 -6.94 -11.88 4.94
CA LEU A 57 -8.20 -12.29 4.31
C LEU A 57 -8.33 -13.82 4.41
N ASN A 58 -9.56 -14.31 4.59
CA ASN A 58 -9.80 -15.74 4.76
C ASN A 58 -9.66 -16.53 3.45
N LYS A 59 -10.14 -15.96 2.34
CA LYS A 59 -10.04 -16.51 0.98
C LYS A 59 -9.95 -15.35 -0.01
N VAL A 60 -9.12 -15.49 -1.03
CA VAL A 60 -8.92 -14.42 -2.03
C VAL A 60 -8.86 -15.00 -3.44
N MET A 61 -9.39 -14.22 -4.38
CA MET A 61 -9.16 -14.41 -5.80
C MET A 61 -8.32 -13.22 -6.29
N ILE A 62 -7.17 -13.49 -6.90
CA ILE A 62 -6.19 -12.48 -7.28
C ILE A 62 -6.04 -12.46 -8.80
N ASP A 63 -6.00 -11.27 -9.37
CA ASP A 63 -5.63 -11.05 -10.76
C ASP A 63 -4.17 -10.57 -10.84
N LEU A 64 -3.30 -11.40 -11.40
CA LEU A 64 -1.87 -11.10 -11.60
C LEU A 64 -1.56 -10.57 -13.00
N LYS A 65 -2.57 -10.33 -13.83
CA LYS A 65 -2.37 -9.65 -15.12
C LYS A 65 -2.22 -8.15 -14.87
N LEU A 66 -0.99 -7.75 -14.57
CA LEU A 66 -0.64 -6.36 -14.35
C LEU A 66 -0.74 -5.55 -15.66
N PRO A 67 -1.07 -4.25 -15.59
CA PRO A 67 -0.93 -3.34 -16.73
C PRO A 67 0.51 -3.35 -17.25
N ASN A 68 0.67 -3.21 -18.57
CA ASN A 68 1.97 -3.02 -19.19
C ASN A 68 2.71 -1.88 -18.46
N GLU A 69 4.01 -2.05 -18.19
CA GLU A 69 4.88 -1.12 -17.42
C GLU A 69 4.83 -1.23 -15.88
N THR A 70 4.03 -2.14 -15.30
CA THR A 70 4.05 -2.34 -13.84
C THR A 70 5.16 -3.31 -13.43
N GLU A 71 6.34 -2.78 -13.11
CA GLU A 71 7.48 -3.54 -12.54
C GLU A 71 7.59 -3.38 -11.01
N ASP A 72 6.46 -3.34 -10.32
CA ASP A 72 6.45 -3.23 -8.86
C ASP A 72 6.24 -4.59 -8.20
N ILE A 73 7.26 -5.06 -7.45
CA ILE A 73 7.18 -6.29 -6.66
C ILE A 73 6.02 -6.27 -5.66
N ALA A 74 5.68 -5.10 -5.12
CA ALA A 74 4.59 -4.97 -4.16
C ALA A 74 3.23 -5.25 -4.79
N ALA A 75 3.04 -4.92 -6.08
CA ALA A 75 1.81 -5.21 -6.81
C ALA A 75 1.49 -6.71 -6.88
N VAL A 76 2.53 -7.57 -6.76
CA VAL A 76 2.46 -9.02 -6.83
C VAL A 76 2.50 -9.65 -5.44
N TYR A 77 3.46 -9.24 -4.61
CA TYR A 77 3.68 -9.83 -3.29
C TYR A 77 2.55 -9.50 -2.30
N VAL A 78 2.06 -8.26 -2.31
CA VAL A 78 1.01 -7.84 -1.38
C VAL A 78 -0.26 -8.68 -1.53
N PRO A 79 -0.87 -8.86 -2.72
CA PRO A 79 -2.10 -9.65 -2.82
C PRO A 79 -1.85 -11.13 -2.47
N LEU A 80 -0.71 -11.70 -2.88
CA LEU A 80 -0.35 -13.10 -2.58
C LEU A 80 -0.21 -13.35 -1.06
N SER A 81 0.30 -12.37 -0.32
CA SER A 81 0.52 -12.45 1.13
C SER A 81 -0.73 -12.17 1.98
N ARG A 82 -1.91 -11.94 1.37
CA ARG A 82 -3.14 -11.64 2.14
C ARG A 82 -3.77 -12.87 2.78
N VAL A 83 -3.42 -14.08 2.35
CA VAL A 83 -3.94 -15.34 2.93
C VAL A 83 -2.87 -16.11 3.69
N LYS A 84 -3.29 -16.95 4.62
CA LYS A 84 -2.39 -17.79 5.43
C LYS A 84 -2.01 -19.12 4.76
N ARG A 85 -2.82 -19.62 3.83
CA ARG A 85 -2.64 -20.92 3.18
C ARG A 85 -2.85 -20.80 1.69
N LEU A 86 -2.08 -21.54 0.91
CA LEU A 86 -2.21 -21.58 -0.55
C LEU A 86 -3.59 -22.08 -1.01
N ALA A 87 -4.20 -23.01 -0.25
CA ALA A 87 -5.54 -23.54 -0.54
C ALA A 87 -6.65 -22.49 -0.48
N ASP A 88 -6.39 -21.33 0.13
CA ASP A 88 -7.34 -20.22 0.24
C ASP A 88 -7.10 -19.14 -0.84
N LEU A 89 -6.18 -19.37 -1.79
CA LEU A 89 -5.79 -18.46 -2.86
C LEU A 89 -6.18 -19.04 -4.22
N ILE A 90 -6.86 -18.23 -5.03
CA ILE A 90 -7.21 -18.56 -6.42
C ILE A 90 -6.62 -17.49 -7.34
N ILE A 91 -5.98 -17.93 -8.43
CA ILE A 91 -5.58 -17.03 -9.52
C ILE A 91 -6.72 -16.93 -10.53
N LEU A 92 -7.18 -15.70 -10.79
CA LEU A 92 -8.36 -15.44 -11.62
C LEU A 92 -8.17 -15.89 -13.08
N ARG A 93 -6.96 -15.69 -13.64
CA ARG A 93 -6.66 -15.95 -15.06
C ARG A 93 -5.17 -16.20 -15.28
N GLN A 94 -4.82 -16.74 -16.44
CA GLN A 94 -3.42 -16.91 -16.86
C GLN A 94 -2.69 -15.56 -16.89
N PHE A 95 -1.43 -15.57 -16.47
CA PHE A 95 -0.55 -14.41 -16.39
C PHE A 95 0.88 -14.80 -16.83
N ASP A 96 1.72 -13.81 -17.18
CA ASP A 96 3.12 -14.05 -17.52
C ASP A 96 3.92 -14.34 -16.26
N TYR A 97 4.61 -15.49 -16.22
CA TYR A 97 5.42 -15.91 -15.08
C TYR A 97 6.54 -14.92 -14.73
N LYS A 98 6.99 -14.09 -15.69
CA LYS A 98 7.97 -13.02 -15.44
C LYS A 98 7.55 -12.07 -14.32
N VAL A 99 6.25 -11.90 -14.09
CA VAL A 99 5.70 -11.07 -13.00
C VAL A 99 6.12 -11.58 -11.62
N LEU A 100 6.34 -12.89 -11.45
CA LEU A 100 6.84 -13.48 -10.19
C LEU A 100 8.36 -13.33 -10.04
N LEU A 101 9.06 -12.95 -11.10
CA LEU A 101 10.52 -12.80 -11.13
C LEU A 101 10.97 -11.35 -10.93
N ILE A 102 10.03 -10.42 -10.68
CA ILE A 102 10.34 -9.02 -10.39
C ILE A 102 11.20 -8.97 -9.12
N LYS A 103 12.38 -8.37 -9.23
CA LYS A 103 13.32 -8.24 -8.12
C LYS A 103 13.05 -6.94 -7.35
N PRO A 104 13.31 -6.93 -6.02
CA PRO A 104 13.33 -5.68 -5.28
C PRO A 104 14.34 -4.70 -5.87
N SER A 105 14.10 -3.41 -5.71
CA SER A 105 15.04 -2.39 -6.15
C SER A 105 16.36 -2.50 -5.39
N LYS A 106 17.46 -1.98 -5.98
CA LYS A 106 18.78 -1.97 -5.32
C LYS A 106 18.72 -1.33 -3.93
N SER A 107 17.96 -0.25 -3.77
CA SER A 107 17.80 0.41 -2.46
C SER A 107 17.06 -0.46 -1.44
N GLN A 108 16.04 -1.21 -1.86
CA GLN A 108 15.34 -2.16 -0.99
C GLN A 108 16.26 -3.31 -0.56
N VAL A 109 17.08 -3.82 -1.48
CA VAL A 109 18.06 -4.88 -1.16
C VAL A 109 19.10 -4.37 -0.15
N THR A 110 19.69 -3.20 -0.40
CA THR A 110 20.66 -2.60 0.53
C THR A 110 20.06 -2.32 1.91
N GLU A 111 18.80 -1.88 1.97
CA GLU A 111 18.12 -1.68 3.25
C GLU A 111 17.88 -2.99 3.98
N MET A 112 17.53 -4.07 3.27
CA MET A 112 17.39 -5.40 3.87
C MET A 112 18.72 -5.89 4.48
N GLU A 113 19.82 -5.76 3.74
CA GLU A 113 21.16 -6.11 4.21
C GLU A 113 21.55 -5.30 5.46
N ARG A 114 21.23 -4.00 5.48
CA ARG A 114 21.48 -3.13 6.64
C ARG A 114 20.68 -3.57 7.87
N LEU A 115 19.42 -3.97 7.68
CA LEU A 115 18.55 -4.46 8.76
C LEU A 115 19.07 -5.80 9.32
N ASP A 116 19.58 -6.69 8.48
CA ASP A 116 20.18 -7.95 8.92
C ASP A 116 21.43 -7.72 9.78
N GLN A 117 22.29 -6.76 9.42
CA GLN A 117 23.44 -6.39 10.24
C GLN A 117 23.01 -5.83 11.60
N LEU A 118 22.04 -4.91 11.61
CA LEU A 118 21.49 -4.36 12.86
C LEU A 118 20.84 -5.42 13.75
N TYR A 119 20.20 -6.42 13.16
CA TYR A 119 19.64 -7.55 13.89
C TYR A 119 20.74 -8.33 14.63
N LEU A 120 21.84 -8.68 13.95
CA LEU A 120 22.97 -9.40 14.56
C LEU A 120 23.65 -8.59 15.68
N GLU A 121 23.83 -7.29 15.48
CA GLU A 121 24.35 -6.38 16.50
C GLU A 121 23.42 -6.33 17.73
N THR A 122 22.11 -6.23 17.49
CA THR A 122 21.09 -6.20 18.55
C THR A 122 21.09 -7.49 19.35
N GLN A 123 21.15 -8.65 18.67
CA GLN A 123 21.25 -9.95 19.35
C GLN A 123 22.51 -10.06 20.22
N THR A 124 23.64 -9.57 19.72
CA THR A 124 24.91 -9.59 20.47
C THR A 124 24.84 -8.69 21.69
N ARG A 125 24.34 -7.45 21.52
CA ARG A 125 24.26 -6.43 22.58
C ARG A 125 23.29 -6.82 23.71
N PHE A 126 22.17 -7.42 23.36
CA PHE A 126 21.11 -7.79 24.31
C PHE A 126 21.07 -9.30 24.56
N SER A 127 22.19 -10.00 24.41
CA SER A 127 22.29 -11.47 24.57
C SER A 127 21.66 -11.99 25.88
N HIS A 128 21.78 -11.24 26.97
CA HIS A 128 21.20 -11.56 28.28
C HIS A 128 19.65 -11.53 28.33
N TRP A 129 18.97 -10.92 27.35
CA TRP A 129 17.50 -10.93 27.23
C TRP A 129 16.98 -12.11 26.40
N PHE A 130 17.87 -12.84 25.72
CA PHE A 130 17.52 -13.94 24.81
C PHE A 130 17.91 -15.33 25.38
N GLN A 131 18.26 -15.41 26.67
CA GLN A 131 18.39 -16.66 27.44
C GLN A 131 17.01 -17.16 27.89
#